data_AF-A0A969GEI1-F1
#
_entry.id   AF-A0A969GEI1-F1
#
_cell.length_a   1.000
_cell.length_b   1.000
_cell.length_c   1.000
_cell.angle_alpha   90.00
_cell.angle_beta   90.00
_cell.angle_gamma   90.00
#
_symmetry.space_group_name_H-M   'P 1'
#
loop_
_entity.id
_entity.type
_entity.pdbx_description
1 polymer ?
#
loop_
_entity_poly.entity_id
_entity_poly.type
_entity_poly.pdbx_seq_one_letter_code
_entity_poly.pdbx_strand_id
1 'polypeptide(L)' 'MLKRYTALRTWRTAVANHRGVGPEIVMNNGLLLKIAEQAPRSPAELEEIAEIGPWKASTYGSEILQVIREN' A
#
# COMPACT_ATOMS: atom_id res chain seq x y z
N MET A 1 -7.21 -3.60 -11.66
CA MET A 1 -6.30 -2.48 -11.32
C MET A 1 -7.05 -1.36 -10.61
N LEU A 2 -8.06 -0.72 -11.23
CA LEU A 2 -8.81 0.40 -10.61
C LEU A 2 -9.43 0.07 -9.24
N LYS A 3 -10.01 -1.13 -9.06
CA LYS A 3 -10.57 -1.59 -7.78
C LYS A 3 -9.52 -1.63 -6.65
N ARG A 4 -8.36 -2.27 -6.91
CA ARG A 4 -7.21 -2.32 -5.98
C ARG A 4 -6.69 -0.93 -5.64
N TYR A 5 -6.54 -0.06 -6.63
CA TYR A 5 -6.07 1.30 -6.41
C TYR A 5 -7.02 2.10 -5.51
N THR A 6 -8.33 2.02 -5.76
CA THR A 6 -9.34 2.68 -4.91
C THR A 6 -9.32 2.11 -3.48
N ALA A 7 -9.24 0.79 -3.33
CA ALA A 7 -9.16 0.15 -2.01
C ALA A 7 -7.90 0.58 -1.24
N LEU A 8 -6.75 0.63 -1.90
CA LEU A 8 -5.50 1.12 -1.33
C LEU A 8 -5.57 2.60 -0.94
N ARG A 9 -6.26 3.45 -1.72
CA ARG A 9 -6.51 4.85 -1.32
C ARG A 9 -7.36 4.95 -0.07
N THR A 10 -8.42 4.14 0.04
CA THR A 10 -9.29 4.10 1.23
C THR A 10 -8.50 3.65 2.46
N TRP A 11 -7.73 2.57 2.33
CA TRP A 11 -6.83 2.08 3.38
C TRP A 11 -5.84 3.16 3.82
N ARG A 12 -5.13 3.80 2.87
CA ARG A 12 -4.15 4.85 3.17
C ARG A 12 -4.78 6.00 3.95
N THR A 13 -5.98 6.44 3.56
CA THR A 13 -6.69 7.51 4.26
C THR A 13 -7.01 7.12 5.70
N ALA A 14 -7.44 5.88 5.93
CA ALA A 14 -7.71 5.38 7.28
C ALA A 14 -6.44 5.36 8.15
N VAL A 15 -5.31 4.85 7.61
CA VAL A 15 -4.01 4.84 8.30
C VAL A 15 -3.52 6.26 8.60
N ALA A 16 -3.64 7.18 7.63
CA ALA A 16 -3.22 8.57 7.77
C ALA A 16 -4.00 9.28 8.89
N ASN A 17 -5.34 9.10 8.91
CA ASN A 17 -6.20 9.64 9.95
C ASN A 17 -5.84 9.07 11.33
N HIS A 18 -5.61 7.76 11.43
CA HIS A 18 -5.21 7.13 12.69
C HIS A 18 -3.88 7.68 13.23
N ARG A 19 -2.94 7.99 12.33
CA ARG A 19 -1.62 8.54 12.68
C ARG A 19 -1.60 10.08 12.84
N GLY A 20 -2.68 10.77 12.48
CA GLY A 20 -2.73 12.24 12.48
C GLY A 20 -1.79 12.89 11.46
N VAL A 21 -1.55 12.23 10.32
CA VAL A 21 -0.63 12.71 9.25
C VAL A 21 -1.33 12.82 7.91
N GLY A 22 -0.72 13.52 6.96
CA GLY A 22 -1.17 13.55 5.57
C GLY A 22 -1.07 12.17 4.88
N PRO A 23 -1.99 11.79 3.96
CA PRO A 23 -1.94 10.51 3.27
C PRO A 23 -0.62 10.23 2.53
N GLU A 24 -0.03 11.25 1.93
CA GLU A 24 1.27 11.21 1.25
C GLU A 24 2.43 10.78 2.15
N ILE A 25 2.34 11.05 3.46
CA ILE A 25 3.32 10.60 4.46
C ILE A 25 3.27 9.07 4.61
N VAL A 26 2.06 8.49 4.59
CA VAL A 26 1.89 7.04 4.59
C VAL A 26 2.41 6.49 3.27
N MET A 27 1.84 6.91 2.14
CA MET A 27 2.20 6.41 0.82
C MET A 27 1.78 7.38 -0.30
N ASN A 28 2.69 7.68 -1.23
CA ASN A 28 2.36 8.53 -2.37
C ASN A 28 1.47 7.78 -3.39
N ASN A 29 0.81 8.52 -4.30
CA ASN A 29 -0.08 7.92 -5.29
C ASN A 29 0.64 6.99 -6.27
N GLY A 30 1.88 7.30 -6.64
CA GLY A 30 2.66 6.49 -7.58
C GLY A 30 2.92 5.08 -7.03
N LEU A 31 3.27 4.98 -5.75
CA LEU A 31 3.49 3.71 -5.09
C LEU A 31 2.17 2.93 -4.93
N LEU A 32 1.06 3.57 -4.58
CA LEU A 32 -0.25 2.90 -4.57
C LEU A 32 -0.62 2.35 -5.96
N LEU A 33 -0.33 3.11 -7.03
CA LEU A 33 -0.61 2.68 -8.40
C LEU A 33 0.24 1.45 -8.76
N LYS A 34 1.55 1.50 -8.45
CA LYS A 34 2.48 0.40 -8.71
C LYS A 34 2.09 -0.88 -7.97
N ILE A 35 1.74 -0.79 -6.69
CA ILE A 35 1.22 -1.93 -5.91
C ILE A 35 -0.11 -2.43 -6.51
N ALA A 36 -1.01 -1.51 -6.88
CA ALA A 36 -2.29 -1.87 -7.49
C ALA A 36 -2.14 -2.54 -8.86
N GLU A 37 -1.07 -2.26 -9.61
CA GLU A 37 -0.75 -2.89 -10.89
C GLU A 37 -0.14 -4.27 -10.67
N GLN A 38 0.93 -4.34 -9.87
CA GLN A 38 1.70 -5.57 -9.63
C GLN A 38 0.94 -6.62 -8.81
N ALA A 39 0.01 -6.20 -7.93
CA ALA A 39 -0.83 -7.11 -7.14
C ALA A 39 -0.03 -8.13 -6.30
N PRO A 40 0.95 -7.69 -5.50
CA PRO A 40 1.79 -8.61 -4.71
C PRO A 40 0.92 -9.50 -3.81
N ARG A 41 1.23 -10.80 -3.80
CA ARG A 41 0.56 -11.83 -3.01
C ARG A 41 1.38 -12.31 -1.82
N SER A 42 2.62 -11.86 -1.71
CA SER A 42 3.55 -12.21 -0.64
C SER A 42 4.39 -11.01 -0.20
N PRO A 43 4.98 -11.05 1.02
CA PRO A 43 5.94 -10.04 1.45
C PRO A 43 7.13 -9.92 0.49
N ALA A 44 7.62 -11.04 -0.05
CA ALA A 44 8.72 -11.06 -1.02
C ALA A 44 8.37 -10.27 -2.29
N GLU A 45 7.19 -10.51 -2.88
CA GLU A 45 6.71 -9.74 -4.05
C GLU A 45 6.51 -8.26 -3.72
N LEU A 46 6.13 -7.91 -2.50
CA LEU A 46 5.99 -6.53 -2.07
C LEU A 46 7.36 -5.84 -1.95
N GLU A 47 8.39 -6.57 -1.50
CA GLU A 47 9.76 -6.09 -1.36
C GLU A 47 10.44 -5.85 -2.72
N GLU A 48 9.99 -6.50 -3.80
CA GLU A 48 10.44 -6.21 -5.17
C GLU A 48 10.10 -4.76 -5.60
N ILE A 49 9.13 -4.12 -4.93
CA ILE A 49 8.76 -2.72 -5.16
C ILE A 49 9.70 -1.80 -4.38
N ALA A 50 10.90 -1.58 -4.90
CA ALA A 50 11.96 -0.79 -4.24
C ALA A 50 11.50 0.56 -3.63
N GLU A 51 10.54 1.25 -4.25
CA GLU A 51 10.00 2.53 -3.80
C GLU A 51 9.23 2.46 -2.47
N ILE A 52 8.81 1.27 -2.02
CA ILE A 52 8.19 1.10 -0.70
C ILE A 52 9.20 1.37 0.42
N GLY A 53 10.44 0.92 0.24
CA GLY A 53 11.48 0.95 1.26
C GLY A 53 11.19 -0.01 2.44
N PRO A 54 12.25 -0.41 3.17
CA PRO A 54 12.16 -1.48 4.18
C PRO A 54 11.23 -1.12 5.34
N TRP A 55 11.21 0.16 5.77
CA TRP A 55 10.36 0.60 6.88
C TRP A 55 8.87 0.48 6.54
N LYS A 56 8.42 0.93 5.35
CA LYS A 56 7.01 0.83 4.97
C LYS A 56 6.62 -0.60 4.61
N ALA A 57 7.51 -1.39 4.01
CA ALA A 57 7.25 -2.82 3.79
C ALA A 57 7.00 -3.54 5.11
N SER A 58 7.85 -3.31 6.11
CA SER A 58 7.68 -3.90 7.45
C SER A 58 6.45 -3.36 8.19
N THR A 59 6.19 -2.05 8.11
CA THR A 59 5.11 -1.41 8.87
C THR A 59 3.73 -1.67 8.26
N TYR A 60 3.62 -1.66 6.92
CA TYR A 60 2.34 -1.68 6.21
C TYR A 60 2.12 -2.92 5.35
N GLY A 61 3.13 -3.76 5.17
CA GLY A 61 3.08 -4.84 4.19
C GLY A 61 1.94 -5.82 4.42
N SER A 62 1.71 -6.22 5.68
CA SER A 62 0.61 -7.12 6.02
C SER A 62 -0.77 -6.56 5.66
N GLU A 63 -1.02 -5.28 5.95
CA GLU A 63 -2.29 -4.61 5.63
C GLU A 63 -2.46 -4.42 4.12
N ILE A 64 -1.39 -4.01 3.42
CA ILE A 64 -1.39 -3.85 1.96
C ILE A 64 -1.72 -5.18 1.28
N LEU A 65 -1.07 -6.26 1.69
CA LEU A 65 -1.31 -7.60 1.13
C LEU A 65 -2.75 -8.06 1.39
N GLN A 66 -3.33 -7.71 2.54
CA GLN A 66 -4.74 -7.98 2.80
C GLN A 66 -5.65 -7.20 1.85
N VAL A 67 -5.42 -5.89 1.69
CA VAL A 67 -6.21 -5.05 0.75
C VAL A 67 -6.14 -5.61 -0.68
N ILE A 68 -4.96 -6.05 -1.12
CA ILE A 68 -4.76 -6.68 -2.43
C ILE A 68 -5.44 -8.05 -2.54
N ARG A 69 -5.49 -8.84 -1.47
CA ARG A 69 -6.18 -10.14 -1.45
C ARG A 69 -7.70 -9.99 -1.62
N GLU A 70 -8.28 -8.93 -1.07
CA GLU A 70 -9.72 -8.71 -1.05
C GLU A 70 -10.25 -7.97 -2.31
N ASN A 71 -9.38 -7.50 -3.21
CA ASN A 71 -9.74 -6.60 -4.32
C ASN A 71 -9.16 -6.98 -5.68
#